data_AF-A0A1M6UZN0-F1
#
_entry.id   AF-A0A1M6UZN0-F1
#
_cell.length_a   1.000
_cell.length_b   1.000
_cell.length_c   1.000
_cell.angle_alpha   90.00
_cell.angle_beta   90.00
_cell.angle_gamma   90.00
#
_symmetry.space_group_name_H-M   'P 1'
#
loop_
_entity.id
_entity.type
_entity.pdbx_description
1 polymer ?
#
loop_
_entity_poly.entity_id
_entity_poly.type
_entity_poly.pdbx_seq_one_letter_code
_entity_poly.pdbx_strand_id
1 'polypeptide(L)'
;MLKRNAPLLAFLLVFVAVLYFVYSIPQYEPIVDAEEEEEVVEDAFVGRVEMPSIDEIYVIENSAGRDLNKLALFLEGRAAGLHYLSSEYFKKIRVARKGGRFIKSDDDVFLGLHLTLDSLGRFMDPQIMFTSSDNDVFKVKLLKHVEYFWRLPPSKQGKLEIWIPIRFHAN
;
A
#
# COMPACT_ATOMS: atom_id res chain seq x y z
N MET A 1 -31.93 44.50 33.70
CA MET A 1 -30.73 43.71 33.39
C MET A 1 -30.87 42.86 32.12
N LEU A 2 -32.07 42.35 31.78
CA LEU A 2 -32.30 41.58 30.54
C LEU A 2 -31.93 42.34 29.24
N LYS A 3 -32.32 43.62 29.11
CA LYS A 3 -32.07 44.44 27.90
C LYS A 3 -30.58 44.63 27.57
N ARG A 4 -29.71 44.65 28.58
CA ARG A 4 -28.25 44.81 28.40
C ARG A 4 -27.58 43.52 27.92
N ASN A 5 -28.14 42.38 28.29
CA ASN A 5 -27.59 41.06 27.99
C ASN A 5 -28.30 40.39 26.79
N ALA A 6 -29.28 41.06 26.19
CA ALA A 6 -30.01 40.61 25.01
C ALA A 6 -29.10 40.16 23.84
N PRO A 7 -28.04 40.90 23.45
CA PRO A 7 -27.16 40.44 22.38
C PRO A 7 -26.39 39.17 22.74
N LEU A 8 -26.03 38.99 24.01
CA LEU A 8 -25.30 37.82 24.50
C LEU A 8 -26.19 36.57 24.56
N LEU A 9 -27.46 36.75 24.96
CA LEU A 9 -28.48 35.71 24.90
C LEU A 9 -28.82 35.31 23.46
N ALA A 10 -28.91 36.27 22.54
CA ALA A 10 -29.12 35.99 21.12
C ALA A 10 -27.95 35.19 20.52
N PHE A 11 -26.71 35.56 20.85
CA PHE A 11 -25.53 34.82 20.42
C PHE A 11 -25.50 33.39 20.96
N LEU A 12 -25.85 33.21 22.24
CA LEU A 12 -25.94 31.89 22.86
C LEU A 12 -27.02 31.02 22.21
N LEU A 13 -28.18 31.60 21.87
CA LEU A 13 -29.23 30.89 21.14
C LEU A 13 -28.79 30.47 19.74
N VAL A 14 -28.10 31.34 19.01
CA VAL A 14 -27.53 31.00 17.69
C VAL A 14 -26.51 29.87 17.82
N PHE A 15 -25.63 29.94 18.82
CA PHE A 15 -24.64 28.90 19.07
C PHE A 15 -25.27 27.54 19.38
N VAL A 16 -26.30 27.51 20.22
CA VAL A 16 -27.07 26.29 20.52
C VAL A 16 -27.80 25.76 19.29
N ALA A 17 -28.36 26.64 18.46
CA ALA A 17 -29.02 26.23 17.21
C ALA A 17 -28.03 25.61 16.22
N VAL A 18 -26.80 26.14 16.11
CA VAL A 18 -25.74 25.57 15.27
C VAL A 18 -25.29 24.22 15.80
N LEU A 19 -25.08 24.07 17.10
CA LEU A 19 -24.71 22.78 17.71
C LEU A 19 -25.80 21.72 17.46
N TYR A 20 -27.07 22.10 17.62
CA TYR A 20 -28.19 21.21 17.34
C TYR A 20 -28.23 20.79 15.87
N PHE A 21 -28.02 21.73 14.95
CA PHE A 21 -27.95 21.43 13.52
C PHE A 21 -26.83 20.43 13.21
N VAL A 22 -25.62 20.64 13.74
CA VAL A 22 -24.49 19.72 13.56
C VAL A 22 -24.79 18.34 14.11
N TYR A 23 -25.46 18.25 15.27
CA TYR A 23 -25.83 16.97 15.88
C TYR A 23 -26.98 16.27 15.15
N SER A 24 -27.82 17.01 14.44
CA SER A 24 -28.93 16.48 13.64
C SER A 24 -28.51 15.97 12.26
N ILE A 25 -27.28 16.25 11.81
CA ILE A 25 -26.76 15.68 10.56
C ILE A 25 -26.57 14.18 10.81
N PRO A 26 -27.29 13.31 10.08
CA PRO A 26 -27.09 11.87 10.19
C PRO A 26 -25.63 11.56 9.91
N GLN A 27 -25.00 10.78 10.80
CA GLN A 27 -23.64 10.32 10.57
C GLN A 27 -23.63 9.56 9.25
N TYR A 28 -22.63 9.85 8.42
CA TYR A 28 -22.43 9.10 7.18
C TYR A 28 -22.13 7.65 7.57
N GLU A 29 -23.14 6.79 7.44
CA GLU A 29 -22.96 5.36 7.41
C GLU A 29 -22.60 5.02 5.97
N PRO A 30 -21.36 4.55 5.71
CA PRO A 30 -21.02 4.09 4.38
C PRO A 30 -22.03 3.00 4.01
N ILE A 31 -22.73 3.20 2.89
CA ILE A 31 -23.54 2.15 2.28
C ILE A 31 -22.53 1.08 1.86
N VAL A 32 -22.38 0.06 2.70
CA VAL A 32 -21.72 -1.18 2.30
C VAL A 32 -22.80 -1.93 1.54
N ASP A 33 -22.92 -1.62 0.25
CA ASP A 33 -23.57 -2.53 -0.67
C ASP A 33 -22.74 -3.80 -0.61
N ALA A 34 -23.17 -4.75 0.23
CA ALA A 34 -22.75 -6.13 0.14
C ALA A 34 -23.45 -6.74 -1.08
N GLU A 35 -23.15 -6.20 -2.26
CA GLU A 35 -23.25 -7.02 -3.46
C GLU A 35 -22.20 -8.10 -3.27
N GLU A 36 -22.65 -9.35 -3.13
CA GLU A 36 -21.84 -10.49 -3.52
C GLU A 36 -21.54 -10.30 -5.01
N GLU A 37 -20.54 -9.45 -5.32
CA GLU A 37 -19.88 -9.47 -6.61
C GLU A 37 -19.32 -10.90 -6.71
N GLU A 38 -19.95 -11.73 -7.55
CA GLU A 38 -19.29 -12.91 -8.06
C GLU A 38 -17.95 -12.41 -8.63
N GLU A 39 -16.86 -12.67 -7.92
CA GLU A 39 -15.51 -12.39 -8.39
C GLU A 39 -15.32 -13.16 -9.68
N VAL A 40 -15.61 -12.51 -10.82
CA VAL A 40 -14.99 -12.87 -12.07
C VAL A 40 -13.52 -12.60 -11.81
N VAL A 41 -12.77 -13.64 -11.46
CA VAL A 41 -11.31 -13.61 -11.35
C VAL A 41 -10.78 -13.38 -12.76
N GLU A 42 -10.90 -12.15 -13.26
CA GLU A 42 -10.05 -11.68 -14.33
C GLU A 42 -8.66 -11.66 -13.71
N ASP A 43 -7.78 -12.54 -14.20
CA ASP A 43 -6.38 -12.57 -13.78
C ASP A 43 -5.81 -11.15 -13.87
N ALA A 44 -5.62 -10.51 -12.72
CA ALA A 44 -5.15 -9.14 -12.65
C ALA A 44 -3.79 -9.05 -13.35
N PHE A 45 -3.54 -7.97 -14.09
CA PHE A 45 -2.29 -7.83 -14.82
C PHE A 45 -1.07 -7.76 -13.88
N VAL A 46 -0.40 -8.89 -13.71
CA VAL A 46 0.85 -9.06 -12.92
C VAL A 46 2.10 -8.66 -13.73
N GLY A 47 2.00 -8.68 -15.07
CA GLY A 47 3.06 -8.29 -15.99
C GLY A 47 4.31 -9.16 -15.86
N ARG A 48 5.34 -8.66 -15.18
CA ARG A 48 6.63 -9.34 -14.96
C ARG A 48 6.88 -9.62 -13.48
N VAL A 49 5.94 -9.31 -12.60
CA VAL A 49 6.16 -9.39 -11.16
C VAL A 49 5.37 -10.57 -10.61
N GLU A 50 6.06 -11.46 -9.94
CA GLU A 50 5.49 -12.53 -9.14
C GLU A 50 5.50 -12.06 -7.68
N MET A 51 4.31 -11.84 -7.14
CA MET A 51 4.09 -11.51 -5.73
C MET A 51 4.05 -12.79 -4.91
N PRO A 52 4.46 -12.75 -3.64
CA PRO A 52 4.49 -13.95 -2.81
C PRO A 52 3.09 -14.40 -2.46
N SER A 53 2.93 -15.72 -2.45
CA SER A 53 1.78 -16.39 -1.86
C SER A 53 1.79 -16.24 -0.32
N ILE A 54 0.65 -16.52 0.32
CA ILE A 54 0.51 -16.42 1.78
C ILE A 54 1.58 -17.22 2.51
N ASP A 55 1.91 -18.41 2.02
CA ASP A 55 2.88 -19.33 2.63
C ASP A 55 4.33 -18.82 2.55
N GLU A 56 4.60 -17.87 1.66
CA GLU A 56 5.92 -17.25 1.46
C GLU A 56 6.07 -15.94 2.24
N ILE A 57 4.99 -15.40 2.80
CA ILE A 57 5.01 -14.21 3.65
C ILE A 57 5.49 -14.62 5.04
N TYR A 58 6.69 -14.19 5.41
CA TYR A 58 7.22 -14.43 6.74
C TYR A 58 6.77 -13.33 7.71
N VAL A 59 5.92 -13.68 8.67
CA VAL A 59 5.36 -12.74 9.65
C VAL A 59 6.25 -12.72 10.89
N ILE A 60 6.85 -11.56 11.18
CA ILE A 60 7.68 -11.34 12.37
C ILE A 60 6.80 -10.95 13.55
N GLU A 61 5.89 -10.01 13.33
CA GLU A 61 4.97 -9.51 14.35
C GLU A 61 3.61 -9.23 13.72
N ASN A 62 2.52 -9.67 14.33
CA ASN A 62 1.15 -9.30 13.94
C ASN A 62 0.31 -9.01 15.19
N SER A 63 0.77 -8.07 16.01
CA SER A 63 0.04 -7.62 17.21
C SER A 63 -1.25 -6.87 16.87
N ALA A 64 -1.37 -6.38 15.63
CA ALA A 64 -2.58 -5.75 15.10
C ALA A 64 -3.70 -6.73 14.70
N GLY A 65 -3.44 -8.05 14.69
CA GLY A 65 -4.43 -9.06 14.30
C GLY A 65 -4.94 -8.92 12.87
N ARG A 66 -4.08 -8.48 11.95
CA ARG A 66 -4.44 -8.29 10.54
C ARG A 66 -4.62 -9.64 9.84
N ASP A 67 -5.64 -9.71 8.99
CA ASP A 67 -5.93 -10.87 8.15
C ASP A 67 -4.85 -11.02 7.05
N LEU A 68 -4.14 -12.15 7.07
CA LEU A 68 -3.06 -12.44 6.15
C LEU A 68 -3.56 -12.73 4.73
N ASN A 69 -4.78 -13.25 4.57
CA ASN A 69 -5.35 -13.50 3.25
C ASN A 69 -5.62 -12.18 2.52
N LYS A 70 -6.18 -11.20 3.25
CA LYS A 70 -6.39 -9.85 2.72
C LYS A 70 -5.08 -9.12 2.43
N LEU A 71 -4.05 -9.39 3.22
CA LEU A 71 -2.70 -8.87 2.97
C LEU A 71 -2.12 -9.43 1.68
N ALA A 72 -2.22 -10.75 1.45
CA ALA A 72 -1.73 -11.38 0.23
C ALA A 72 -2.47 -10.86 -1.02
N LEU A 73 -3.81 -10.80 -0.97
CA LEU A 73 -4.61 -10.22 -2.06
C LEU A 73 -4.22 -8.75 -2.33
N PHE A 74 -3.99 -7.97 -1.27
CA PHE A 74 -3.49 -6.61 -1.41
C PHE A 74 -2.13 -6.55 -2.13
N LEU A 75 -1.20 -7.45 -1.78
CA LEU A 75 0.13 -7.52 -2.37
C LEU A 75 0.05 -7.90 -3.85
N GLU A 76 -0.77 -8.88 -4.21
CA GLU A 76 -1.05 -9.26 -5.60
C GLU A 76 -1.52 -8.06 -6.43
N GLY A 77 -2.45 -7.25 -5.89
CA GLY A 77 -2.91 -6.01 -6.52
C GLY A 77 -1.82 -4.94 -6.72
N ARG A 78 -0.63 -5.08 -6.11
CA ARG A 78 0.52 -4.18 -6.32
C ARG A 78 1.48 -4.64 -7.41
N ALA A 79 1.33 -5.85 -7.92
CA ALA A 79 2.19 -6.38 -8.97
C ALA A 79 2.24 -5.47 -10.21
N ALA A 80 1.10 -4.97 -10.68
CA ALA A 80 1.01 -4.07 -11.83
C ALA A 80 1.85 -2.78 -11.64
N GLY A 81 1.77 -2.18 -10.44
CA GLY A 81 2.54 -0.97 -10.10
C GLY A 81 4.04 -1.23 -10.06
N LEU A 82 4.44 -2.37 -9.51
CA LEU A 82 5.83 -2.81 -9.50
C LEU A 82 6.35 -3.16 -10.90
N HIS A 83 5.51 -3.77 -11.74
CA HIS A 83 5.83 -4.05 -13.14
C HIS A 83 6.16 -2.75 -13.87
N TYR A 84 5.27 -1.75 -13.78
CA TYR A 84 5.49 -0.45 -14.42
C TYR A 84 6.79 0.22 -13.92
N LEU A 85 7.04 0.17 -12.61
CA LEU A 85 8.25 0.74 -12.01
C LEU A 85 9.54 0.06 -12.51
N SER A 86 9.50 -1.25 -12.69
CA SER A 86 10.65 -2.05 -13.16
C SER A 86 10.89 -1.98 -14.67
N SER A 87 9.92 -1.52 -15.46
CA SER A 87 9.99 -1.50 -16.93
C SER A 87 11.22 -0.73 -17.46
N GLU A 88 11.51 0.45 -16.91
CA GLU A 88 12.69 1.24 -17.29
C GLU A 88 14.02 0.56 -16.95
N TYR A 89 14.05 -0.19 -15.85
CA TYR A 89 15.23 -0.96 -15.44
C TYR A 89 15.53 -2.07 -16.44
N PHE A 90 14.55 -2.91 -16.76
CA PHE A 90 14.72 -4.01 -17.72
C PHE A 90 14.95 -3.50 -19.15
N LYS A 91 14.33 -2.37 -19.53
CA LYS A 91 14.58 -1.73 -20.83
C LYS A 91 16.05 -1.31 -21.00
N LYS A 92 16.66 -0.69 -19.98
CA LYS A 92 18.07 -0.27 -20.03
C LYS A 92 19.02 -1.44 -20.10
N ILE A 93 18.75 -2.51 -19.36
CA ILE A 93 19.54 -3.74 -19.39
C ILE A 93 19.48 -4.36 -20.79
N ARG A 94 18.30 -4.43 -21.40
CA ARG A 94 18.13 -4.91 -22.79
C ARG A 94 18.86 -4.06 -23.82
N VAL A 95 19.00 -2.75 -23.57
CA VAL A 95 19.59 -1.76 -24.50
C VAL A 95 21.09 -1.54 -24.27
N ALA A 96 21.72 -2.13 -23.24
CA ALA A 96 23.19 -2.12 -23.01
C ALA A 96 24.01 -2.90 -24.09
N ARG A 97 23.43 -3.01 -25.29
CA ARG A 97 23.80 -3.74 -26.50
C ARG A 97 24.73 -2.94 -27.42
N LYS A 98 25.76 -2.29 -26.89
CA LYS A 98 26.81 -1.65 -27.70
C LYS A 98 28.18 -2.21 -27.33
N GLY A 99 28.71 -3.13 -28.14
CA GLY A 99 30.11 -3.59 -28.04
C GLY A 99 30.37 -5.10 -28.10
N GLY A 100 29.42 -5.93 -28.52
CA GLY A 100 29.71 -7.33 -28.90
C GLY A 100 29.85 -8.35 -27.76
N ARG A 101 29.60 -7.97 -26.49
CA ARG A 101 29.41 -8.96 -25.41
C ARG A 101 27.93 -9.13 -25.13
N PHE A 102 27.40 -10.31 -25.42
CA PHE A 102 26.12 -10.76 -24.87
C PHE A 102 26.29 -10.92 -23.36
N ILE A 103 25.90 -9.91 -22.58
CA ILE A 103 25.53 -10.15 -21.19
C ILE A 103 24.11 -10.69 -21.27
N LYS A 104 23.93 -12.00 -21.08
CA LYS A 104 22.59 -12.56 -20.85
C LYS A 104 22.03 -11.87 -19.61
N SER A 105 20.98 -11.08 -19.77
CA SER A 105 20.12 -10.72 -18.63
C SER A 105 18.88 -11.61 -18.67
N ASP A 106 19.12 -12.92 -18.69
CA ASP A 106 18.03 -13.90 -18.60
C ASP A 106 17.69 -14.21 -17.14
N ASP A 107 18.44 -13.61 -16.19
CA ASP A 107 18.26 -13.91 -14.77
C ASP A 107 17.21 -12.99 -14.17
N ASP A 108 16.20 -13.62 -13.59
CA ASP A 108 15.17 -12.95 -12.82
C ASP A 108 15.77 -12.19 -11.63
N VAL A 109 15.16 -11.05 -11.30
CA VAL A 109 15.56 -10.30 -10.12
C VAL A 109 14.75 -10.79 -8.93
N PHE A 110 15.44 -11.35 -7.94
CA PHE A 110 14.86 -11.74 -6.65
C PHE A 110 15.16 -10.67 -5.62
N LEU A 111 14.19 -10.35 -4.78
CA LEU A 111 14.32 -9.33 -3.77
C LEU A 111 13.47 -9.66 -2.54
N GLY A 112 14.03 -9.52 -1.35
CA GLY A 112 13.30 -9.64 -0.09
C GLY A 112 13.03 -8.27 0.50
N LEU A 113 11.77 -7.89 0.67
CA LEU A 113 11.37 -6.67 1.36
C LEU A 113 11.04 -6.96 2.82
N HIS A 114 11.60 -6.17 3.72
CA HIS A 114 11.10 -6.02 5.08
C HIS A 114 10.19 -4.81 5.15
N LEU A 115 8.99 -5.05 5.65
CA LEU A 115 7.92 -4.07 5.71
C LEU A 115 7.40 -3.98 7.13
N THR A 116 7.40 -2.77 7.66
CA THR A 116 6.78 -2.44 8.93
C THR A 116 5.57 -1.56 8.68
N LEU A 117 4.43 -1.90 9.27
CA LEU A 117 3.18 -1.20 9.08
C LEU A 117 2.72 -0.56 10.39
N ASP A 118 2.46 0.75 10.35
CA ASP A 118 1.92 1.50 11.47
C ASP A 118 0.37 1.37 11.55
N SER A 119 -0.19 1.72 12.71
CA SER A 119 -1.61 1.87 13.00
C SER A 119 -2.39 2.67 11.95
N LEU A 120 -1.78 3.66 11.32
CA LEU A 120 -2.36 4.44 10.22
C LEU A 120 -2.40 3.71 8.87
N GLY A 121 -1.93 2.46 8.81
CA GLY A 121 -1.91 1.65 7.59
C GLY A 121 -0.84 2.09 6.57
N ARG A 122 0.20 2.79 7.03
CA ARG A 122 1.34 3.21 6.23
C ARG A 122 2.54 2.30 6.48
N PHE A 123 3.16 1.83 5.40
CA PHE A 123 4.43 1.14 5.49
C PHE A 123 5.53 2.14 5.83
N MET A 124 6.17 1.95 6.97
CA MET A 124 7.27 2.76 7.48
C MET A 124 8.59 2.07 7.19
N ASP A 125 9.57 2.86 6.72
CA ASP A 125 10.95 2.44 6.49
C ASP A 125 11.08 1.07 5.80
N PRO A 126 10.56 0.91 4.56
CA PRO A 126 10.71 -0.35 3.84
C PRO A 126 12.19 -0.59 3.55
N GLN A 127 12.67 -1.80 3.84
CA GLN A 127 14.07 -2.18 3.65
C GLN A 127 14.21 -3.37 2.70
N ILE A 128 15.31 -3.41 1.96
CA ILE A 128 15.67 -4.56 1.12
C ILE A 128 16.64 -5.44 1.91
N MET A 129 16.19 -6.63 2.30
CA MET A 129 16.98 -7.58 3.10
C MET A 129 17.97 -8.36 2.24
N PHE A 130 17.55 -8.72 1.03
CA PHE A 130 18.41 -9.36 0.03
C PHE A 130 17.95 -8.95 -1.37
N THR A 131 18.87 -8.94 -2.33
CA THR A 131 18.53 -8.70 -3.74
C THR A 131 19.59 -9.27 -4.66
N SER A 132 19.19 -9.81 -5.81
CA SER A 132 20.10 -10.21 -6.88
C SER A 132 20.47 -9.06 -7.84
N SER A 133 19.87 -7.87 -7.69
CA SER A 133 20.15 -6.72 -8.55
C SER A 133 21.17 -5.78 -7.92
N ASP A 134 22.19 -5.40 -8.69
CA ASP A 134 23.20 -4.42 -8.27
C ASP A 134 22.79 -2.95 -8.51
N ASN A 135 21.60 -2.70 -9.07
CA ASN A 135 21.19 -1.34 -9.42
C ASN A 135 20.54 -0.58 -8.26
N ASP A 136 21.30 0.30 -7.62
CA ASP A 136 20.83 1.10 -6.48
C ASP A 136 19.72 2.10 -6.84
N VAL A 137 19.71 2.62 -8.07
CA VAL A 137 18.64 3.54 -8.51
C VAL A 137 17.30 2.82 -8.54
N PHE A 138 17.28 1.58 -9.02
CA PHE A 138 16.08 0.74 -9.00
C PHE A 138 15.64 0.43 -7.57
N LYS A 139 16.57 0.02 -6.69
CA LYS A 139 16.29 -0.25 -5.27
C LYS A 139 15.66 0.96 -4.57
N VAL A 140 16.24 2.14 -4.71
CA VAL A 140 15.73 3.38 -4.10
C VAL A 140 14.35 3.74 -4.63
N LYS A 141 14.10 3.58 -5.94
CA LYS A 141 12.78 3.83 -6.53
C LYS A 141 11.73 2.86 -5.99
N LEU A 142 12.08 1.57 -5.88
CA LEU A 142 11.20 0.54 -5.34
C LEU A 142 10.78 0.87 -3.90
N LEU A 143 11.76 1.14 -3.02
CA LEU A 143 11.49 1.46 -1.62
C LEU A 143 10.59 2.69 -1.48
N LYS A 144 10.88 3.77 -2.22
CA LYS A 144 10.03 4.95 -2.23
C LYS A 144 8.62 4.62 -2.72
N HIS A 145 8.48 3.82 -3.78
CA HIS A 145 7.16 3.48 -4.28
C HIS A 145 6.31 2.75 -3.23
N VAL A 146 6.90 1.79 -2.53
CA VAL A 146 6.25 1.10 -1.41
C VAL A 146 5.85 2.10 -0.31
N GLU A 147 6.79 2.92 0.14
CA GLU A 147 6.56 3.91 1.20
C GLU A 147 5.45 4.93 0.85
N TYR A 148 5.40 5.41 -0.39
CA TYR A 148 4.45 6.45 -0.81
C TYR A 148 3.08 5.89 -1.19
N PHE A 149 3.02 4.77 -1.91
CA PHE A 149 1.77 4.32 -2.55
C PHE A 149 1.11 3.15 -1.85
N TRP A 150 1.84 2.33 -1.09
CA TRP A 150 1.23 1.19 -0.43
C TRP A 150 0.53 1.64 0.84
N ARG A 151 -0.79 1.44 0.89
CA ARG A 151 -1.65 1.81 2.02
C ARG A 151 -2.61 0.69 2.31
N LEU A 152 -2.61 0.21 3.54
CA LEU A 152 -3.61 -0.71 4.04
C LEU A 152 -4.62 0.06 4.90
N PRO A 153 -5.82 -0.50 5.14
CA PRO A 153 -6.76 0.09 6.10
C PRO A 153 -6.09 0.29 7.48
N PRO A 154 -6.45 1.38 8.19
CA PRO A 154 -5.92 1.63 9.52
C PRO A 154 -6.41 0.55 10.51
N SER A 155 -5.60 0.27 11.53
CA SER A 155 -5.95 -0.64 12.64
C SER A 155 -6.04 0.15 13.94
N LYS A 156 -6.95 -0.26 14.84
CA LYS A 156 -7.19 0.45 16.10
C LYS A 156 -5.92 0.59 16.92
N GLN A 157 -5.13 -0.49 17.06
CA GLN A 157 -3.84 -0.55 17.74
C GLN A 157 -3.00 -1.71 17.17
N GLY A 158 -1.72 -1.77 17.54
CA GLY A 158 -0.79 -2.84 17.17
C GLY A 158 0.04 -2.55 15.91
N LYS A 159 0.97 -3.45 15.62
CA LYS A 159 1.93 -3.39 14.52
C LYS A 159 1.84 -4.65 13.67
N LEU A 160 2.16 -4.52 12.39
CA LEU A 160 2.43 -5.65 11.51
C LEU A 160 3.84 -5.49 10.95
N GLU A 161 4.64 -6.54 11.08
CA GLU A 161 6.01 -6.61 10.58
C GLU A 161 6.18 -7.91 9.79
N ILE A 162 6.52 -7.78 8.51
CA ILE A 162 6.56 -8.91 7.57
C ILE A 162 7.80 -8.83 6.68
N TRP A 163 8.27 -9.99 6.25
CA TRP A 163 9.21 -10.16 5.15
C TRP A 163 8.52 -10.83 3.99
N ILE A 164 8.70 -10.26 2.79
CA ILE A 164 8.07 -10.74 1.58
C ILE A 164 9.12 -10.93 0.48
N PRO A 165 9.22 -12.12 -0.14
CA PRO A 165 10.01 -12.30 -1.35
C PRO A 165 9.22 -11.80 -2.56
N ILE A 166 9.87 -11.08 -3.47
CA ILE A 166 9.31 -10.62 -4.74
C ILE A 166 10.26 -11.03 -5.85
N ARG A 167 9.70 -11.56 -6.94
CA ARG A 167 10.46 -11.91 -8.14
C ARG A 167 10.01 -11.05 -9.32
N PHE A 168 10.99 -10.54 -10.06
CA PHE A 168 10.78 -9.81 -11.30
C PHE A 168 11.36 -10.61 -12.47
N HIS A 169 10.50 -11.01 -13.40
CA HIS A 169 10.86 -11.75 -14.59
C HIS A 169 11.56 -10.88 -15.64
N ALA A 170 12.67 -11.37 -16.18
CA ALA A 170 13.51 -10.60 -17.09
C ALA A 170 12.97 -10.44 -18.53
N ASN A 171 12.08 -11.33 -19.00
CA ASN A 171 11.43 -11.43 -20.35
C ASN A 171 11.84 -10.45 -21.47
#